data_AF-A0A1E5IV17-F1
#
_entry.id   AF-A0A1E5IV17-F1
#
_cell.length_a   1.000
_cell.length_b   1.000
_cell.length_c   1.000
_cell.angle_alpha   90.00
_cell.angle_beta   90.00
_cell.angle_gamma   90.00
#
_symmetry.space_group_name_H-M   'P 1'
#
loop_
_entity.id
_entity.type
_entity.pdbx_description
1 polymer ?
#
loop_
_entity_poly.entity_id
_entity_poly.type
_entity_poly.pdbx_seq_one_letter_code
_entity_poly.pdbx_strand_id
1 'polypeptide(L)'
;MNQSVIFTDTTDWAAGLTSVHFIAQQQGMNISCYISLTSLSELSGQVIEEPASALVVFEQYRFDIEDKAEALIEIEAFDEQGRIFIR
;
A
#
# COMPACT_ATOMS: atom_id res chain seq x y z
N MET A 1 3.10 17.76 13.56
CA MET A 1 1.99 17.25 14.41
C MET A 1 1.99 15.73 14.26
N ASN A 2 2.20 14.96 15.33
CA ASN A 2 2.16 13.49 15.31
C ASN A 2 0.71 13.02 15.27
N GLN A 3 0.10 13.01 14.09
CA GLN A 3 -1.19 12.36 13.90
C GLN A 3 -0.89 10.98 13.34
N SER A 4 -0.94 9.97 14.21
CA SER A 4 -0.60 8.60 13.86
C SER A 4 -1.43 8.14 12.66
N VAL A 5 -0.74 7.64 11.64
CA VAL A 5 -1.37 6.89 10.57
C VAL A 5 -1.81 5.55 11.14
N ILE A 6 -3.02 5.11 10.82
CA ILE A 6 -3.57 3.81 11.24
C ILE A 6 -3.86 3.01 9.98
N PHE A 7 -3.24 1.84 9.83
CA PHE A 7 -3.59 0.91 8.75
C PHE A 7 -4.73 0.00 9.20
N THR A 8 -5.74 -0.13 8.35
CA THR A 8 -6.87 -1.02 8.58
C THR A 8 -6.59 -2.42 8.03
N ASP A 9 -7.37 -3.41 8.45
CA ASP A 9 -7.30 -4.77 7.87
C ASP A 9 -7.97 -4.90 6.49
N THR A 10 -8.34 -3.77 5.87
CA THR A 10 -8.93 -3.77 4.53
C THR A 10 -7.83 -3.81 3.47
N THR A 11 -7.73 -4.95 2.80
CA THR A 11 -6.81 -5.18 1.69
C THR A 11 -7.54 -5.90 0.56
N ASP A 12 -7.34 -5.47 -0.68
CA ASP A 12 -7.91 -6.10 -1.87
C ASP A 12 -7.01 -5.97 -3.10
N TRP A 13 -7.32 -6.73 -4.15
CA TRP A 13 -6.60 -6.63 -5.42
C TRP A 13 -7.27 -5.64 -6.37
N ALA A 14 -6.56 -4.57 -6.72
CA ALA A 14 -7.01 -3.58 -7.69
C ALA A 14 -6.55 -3.96 -9.11
N ALA A 15 -7.35 -4.79 -9.79
CA ALA A 15 -7.02 -5.29 -11.14
C ALA A 15 -6.77 -4.18 -12.17
N GLY A 16 -7.48 -3.05 -12.08
CA GLY A 16 -7.28 -1.91 -12.99
C GLY A 16 -5.91 -1.21 -12.85
N LEU A 17 -5.25 -1.39 -11.70
CA LEU A 17 -3.93 -0.81 -11.41
C LEU A 17 -2.82 -1.86 -11.35
N THR A 18 -3.17 -3.15 -11.39
CA THR A 18 -2.23 -4.26 -11.16
C THR A 18 -1.46 -4.07 -9.85
N SER A 19 -2.22 -3.78 -8.79
CA SER A 19 -1.70 -3.40 -7.48
C SER A 19 -2.50 -4.03 -6.36
N VAL A 20 -1.86 -4.25 -5.22
CA VAL A 20 -2.56 -4.45 -3.95
C VAL A 20 -3.03 -3.10 -3.44
N HIS A 21 -4.31 -3.00 -3.12
CA HIS A 21 -4.95 -1.85 -2.51
C HIS A 21 -5.13 -2.10 -1.01
N PHE A 22 -4.80 -1.11 -0.20
CA PHE A 22 -4.98 -1.15 1.25
C PHE A 22 -5.32 0.25 1.76
N ILE A 23 -5.89 0.31 2.96
CA ILE A 23 -6.41 1.56 3.52
C ILE A 23 -5.58 1.99 4.74
N ALA A 24 -5.00 3.18 4.63
CA ALA A 24 -4.52 3.96 5.76
C ALA A 24 -5.61 4.94 6.23
N GLN A 25 -5.57 5.34 7.49
CA GLN A 25 -6.47 6.33 8.05
C GLN A 25 -5.65 7.38 8.81
N GLN A 26 -5.88 8.65 8.49
CA GLN A 26 -5.33 9.78 9.23
C GLN A 26 -6.48 10.69 9.64
N GLN A 27 -6.60 11.03 10.93
CA GLN A 27 -7.67 11.91 11.43
C GLN A 27 -9.10 11.41 11.15
N GLY A 28 -9.29 10.09 11.04
CA GLY A 28 -10.61 9.52 10.71
C GLY A 28 -10.93 9.54 9.21
N MET A 29 -10.03 10.02 8.36
CA MET A 29 -10.16 10.03 6.91
C MET A 29 -9.37 8.89 6.29
N ASN A 30 -10.02 8.12 5.41
CA ASN A 30 -9.38 7.04 4.67
C ASN A 30 -8.50 7.59 3.55
N ILE A 31 -7.32 7.00 3.41
CA ILE A 31 -6.35 7.24 2.36
C ILE A 31 -6.16 5.91 1.64
N SER A 32 -6.51 5.87 0.35
CA SER A 32 -6.27 4.70 -0.48
C SER A 32 -4.80 4.60 -0.86
N CYS A 33 -4.18 3.49 -0.49
CA CYS A 33 -2.78 3.20 -0.75
C CYS A 33 -2.67 2.02 -1.72
N TYR A 34 -1.68 2.08 -2.62
CA TYR A 34 -1.44 1.05 -3.61
C TYR A 34 0.04 0.69 -3.67
N ILE A 35 0.33 -0.61 -3.72
CA ILE A 35 1.66 -1.12 -4.09
C ILE A 35 1.51 -1.96 -5.36
N SER A 36 2.28 -1.62 -6.40
CA SER A 36 2.22 -2.34 -7.67
C SER A 36 2.76 -3.77 -7.54
N LEU A 37 2.31 -4.69 -8.39
CA LEU A 37 2.85 -6.04 -8.46
C LEU A 37 4.37 -6.04 -8.64
N THR A 38 4.87 -5.14 -9.49
CA THR A 38 6.31 -4.96 -9.75
C THR A 38 7.05 -4.54 -8.49
N SER A 39 6.60 -3.48 -7.81
CA SER A 39 7.22 -2.99 -6.57
C SER A 39 7.15 -4.03 -5.44
N LEU A 40 6.06 -4.79 -5.36
CA LEU A 40 5.92 -5.88 -4.40
C LEU A 40 6.87 -7.04 -4.70
N SER A 41 7.06 -7.39 -5.97
CA SER A 41 8.06 -8.36 -6.42
C SER A 41 9.48 -7.91 -6.11
N GLU A 42 9.81 -6.64 -6.33
CA GLU A 42 11.12 -6.07 -6.01
C GLU A 42 11.38 -6.05 -4.50
N LEU A 43 10.39 -5.65 -3.70
CA LEU A 43 10.48 -5.63 -2.23
C LEU A 43 10.69 -7.03 -1.65
N SER A 44 9.91 -8.01 -2.14
CA SER A 44 9.96 -9.38 -1.63
C SER A 44 11.11 -10.21 -2.19
N GLY A 45 11.68 -9.81 -3.32
CA GLY A 45 12.60 -10.63 -4.10
C GLY A 45 11.94 -11.86 -4.72
N GLN A 46 10.60 -11.89 -4.80
CA GLN A 46 9.81 -13.01 -5.31
C GLN A 46 9.19 -12.67 -6.66
N VAL A 47 9.12 -13.66 -7.55
CA VAL A 47 8.34 -13.56 -8.78
C VAL A 47 6.87 -13.82 -8.43
N ILE A 48 6.01 -12.81 -8.61
CA ILE A 48 4.59 -12.87 -8.29
C ILE A 48 3.82 -12.87 -9.60
N GLU A 49 3.24 -14.01 -9.96
CA GLU A 49 2.59 -14.19 -11.27
C GLU A 49 1.07 -14.01 -11.22
N GLU A 50 0.46 -14.09 -10.03
CA GLU A 50 -0.99 -14.07 -9.87
C GLU A 50 -1.46 -13.17 -8.71
N PRO A 51 -2.66 -12.56 -8.82
CA PRO A 51 -3.23 -11.70 -7.77
C PRO A 51 -3.33 -12.34 -6.38
N ALA A 52 -3.67 -13.64 -6.30
CA ALA A 52 -3.79 -14.34 -5.03
C ALA A 52 -2.42 -14.42 -4.32
N SER A 53 -1.36 -14.67 -5.08
CA SER A 53 0.02 -14.64 -4.58
C SER A 53 0.43 -13.24 -4.14
N ALA A 54 -0.02 -12.19 -4.83
CA ALA A 54 0.26 -10.81 -4.45
C ALA A 54 -0.29 -10.46 -3.06
N LEU A 55 -1.53 -10.86 -2.74
CA LEU A 55 -2.10 -10.65 -1.41
C LEU A 55 -1.34 -11.43 -0.33
N VAL A 56 -0.92 -12.66 -0.62
CA VAL A 56 -0.12 -13.48 0.30
C VAL A 56 1.27 -12.88 0.56
N VAL A 57 1.91 -12.32 -0.47
CA VAL A 57 3.21 -11.64 -0.31
C VAL A 57 3.03 -10.30 0.41
N PHE A 58 1.97 -9.55 0.11
CA PHE A 58 1.65 -8.32 0.82
C PHE A 58 1.55 -8.57 2.33
N GLU A 59 0.80 -9.58 2.78
CA GLU A 59 0.68 -9.87 4.22
C GLU A 59 2.02 -10.25 4.87
N GLN A 60 2.94 -10.90 4.14
CA GLN A 60 4.28 -11.23 4.64
C GLN A 60 5.16 -9.98 4.84
N TYR A 61 5.00 -8.97 3.99
CA TYR A 61 5.79 -7.74 3.99
C TYR A 61 4.98 -6.53 4.48
N ARG A 62 3.86 -6.77 5.15
CA ARG A 62 2.87 -5.74 5.48
C ARG A 62 3.48 -4.59 6.24
N PHE A 63 4.27 -4.86 7.27
CA PHE A 63 4.94 -3.81 8.06
C PHE A 63 5.90 -2.96 7.22
N ASP A 64 6.71 -3.58 6.35
CA ASP A 64 7.62 -2.82 5.46
C ASP A 64 6.85 -1.95 4.45
N ILE A 65 5.69 -2.42 4.00
CA ILE A 65 4.82 -1.71 3.06
C ILE A 65 4.09 -0.56 3.78
N GLU A 66 3.58 -0.80 4.98
CA GLU A 66 2.94 0.18 5.85
C GLU A 66 3.92 1.31 6.22
N ASP A 67 5.15 0.99 6.61
CA ASP A 67 6.21 1.98 6.88
C ASP A 67 6.49 2.87 5.66
N LYS A 68 6.52 2.29 4.45
CA LYS A 68 6.68 3.05 3.20
C LYS A 68 5.47 3.95 2.93
N ALA A 69 4.26 3.45 3.12
CA ALA A 69 3.05 4.23 2.94
C ALA A 69 2.97 5.39 3.93
N GLU A 70 3.30 5.16 5.21
CA GLU A 70 3.34 6.19 6.24
C GLU A 70 4.35 7.28 5.89
N ALA A 71 5.57 6.90 5.48
CA ALA A 71 6.57 7.87 5.04
C ALA A 71 6.10 8.72 3.84
N LEU A 72 5.37 8.14 2.88
CA LEU A 72 4.79 8.87 1.76
C LEU A 72 3.66 9.82 2.18
N ILE A 73 2.84 9.41 3.14
CA ILE A 73 1.77 10.25 3.72
C ILE A 73 2.38 11.44 4.48
N GLU A 74 3.43 11.21 5.26
CA GLU A 74 4.10 12.25 6.04
C GLU A 74 4.72 13.35 5.18
N ILE A 75 5.22 13.00 3.99
CA ILE A 75 5.77 13.97 3.02
C ILE A 75 4.72 14.50 2.03
N GLU A 76 3.44 14.20 2.26
CA GLU A 76 2.31 14.60 1.43
C GLU A 76 2.45 14.18 -0.05
N ALA A 77 3.02 13.00 -0.33
CA ALA A 77 3.23 12.46 -1.69
C ALA A 77 1.96 11.87 -2.31
N PHE A 78 0.86 12.62 -2.23
CA PHE A 78 -0.44 12.26 -2.80
C PHE A 78 -0.49 12.50 -4.30
N ASP A 79 -1.23 11.67 -5.02
CA ASP A 79 -1.61 11.97 -6.40
C ASP A 79 -2.77 13.00 -6.47
N GLU A 80 -3.19 13.36 -7.68
CA GLU A 80 -4.29 14.31 -7.91
C GLU A 80 -5.64 13.86 -7.33
N GLN A 81 -5.77 12.59 -6.94
CA GLN A 81 -6.97 11.99 -6.35
C GLN A 81 -6.82 11.75 -4.83
N GLY A 82 -5.73 12.19 -4.22
CA GLY A 82 -5.47 12.01 -2.79
C GLY A 82 -5.01 10.60 -2.40
N ARG A 83 -4.49 9.83 -3.36
CA ARG A 83 -4.05 8.43 -3.16
C ARG A 83 -2.54 8.35 -3.00
N ILE A 84 -2.07 7.28 -2.37
CA ILE A 84 -0.65 6.97 -2.21
C ILE A 84 -0.26 5.81 -3.12
N PHE A 85 0.86 5.96 -3.83
CA PHE A 85 1.43 4.91 -4.67
C PHE A 85 2.87 4.60 -4.23
N ILE A 86 3.09 3.38 -3.76
CA ILE A 86 4.41 2.84 -3.50
C ILE A 86 4.99 2.39 -4.84
N ARG A 87 6.16 2.93 -5.19
CA ARG A 87 6.91 2.60 -6.40
C ARG A 87 8.24 1.97 -6.05
#